data_AF-A0A3B8QC00-F1
#
_entry.id   AF-A0A3B8QC00-F1
#
_cell.length_a   1.000
_cell.length_b   1.000
_cell.length_c   1.000
_cell.angle_alpha   90.00
_cell.angle_beta   90.00
_cell.angle_gamma   90.00
#
_symmetry.space_group_name_H-M   'P 1'
#
loop_
_entity.id
_entity.type
_entity.pdbx_description
1 polymer ?
#
loop_
_entity_poly.entity_id
_entity_poly.type
_entity_poly.pdbx_seq_one_letter_code
_entity_poly.pdbx_strand_id
1 'polypeptide(L)'
;ASTIENLKKVYLCLVREVCSKVEQEQMFDADNQQLMASLADVAIEMFAAESIFLRVAKGRPDRSAEENEFYESMATIYLSRAADRTRQEANEILGALFTGAELRSHLDEISAWLPLPVGLIDHRAYVARAVLKAGGLPKLS
;
A
#
# COMPACT_ATOMS: atom_id res chain seq x y z
N ALA A 1 15.43 -2.69 -4.16
CA ALA A 1 14.20 -3.41 -3.79
C ALA A 1 13.04 -2.70 -4.48
N SER A 2 12.14 -3.44 -5.12
CA SER A 2 10.94 -2.85 -5.73
C SER A 2 10.04 -2.26 -4.62
N THR A 3 9.25 -1.22 -4.93
CA THR A 3 8.35 -0.60 -3.94
C THR A 3 7.38 -1.61 -3.31
N ILE A 4 6.99 -2.64 -4.06
CA ILE A 4 6.14 -3.75 -3.58
C ILE A 4 6.87 -4.63 -2.55
N GLU A 5 8.15 -4.97 -2.78
CA GLU A 5 8.95 -5.69 -1.77
C GLU A 5 9.05 -4.93 -0.46
N ASN A 6 9.13 -3.60 -0.52
CA ASN A 6 9.18 -2.78 0.67
C ASN A 6 7.85 -2.77 1.44
N LEU A 7 6.69 -2.80 0.76
CA LEU A 7 5.40 -2.98 1.44
C LEU A 7 5.33 -4.31 2.20
N LYS A 8 5.88 -5.39 1.62
CA LYS A 8 6.01 -6.68 2.29
C LYS A 8 6.90 -6.63 3.53
N LYS A 9 8.02 -5.90 3.46
CA LYS A 9 8.91 -5.68 4.62
C LYS A 9 8.19 -4.92 5.73
N VAL A 10 7.44 -3.87 5.39
CA VAL A 10 6.62 -3.12 6.35
C VAL A 10 5.63 -4.06 7.03
N TYR A 11 4.86 -4.82 6.26
CA TYR A 11 3.88 -5.77 6.81
C TYR A 11 4.53 -6.79 7.76
N LEU A 12 5.63 -7.43 7.35
CA LEU A 12 6.34 -8.40 8.17
C LEU A 12 6.92 -7.79 9.45
N CYS A 13 7.40 -6.54 9.38
CA CYS A 13 7.88 -5.81 10.55
C CYS A 13 6.75 -5.54 11.54
N LEU A 14 5.59 -5.05 11.06
CA LEU A 14 4.43 -4.81 11.91
C LEU A 14 3.90 -6.09 12.57
N VAL A 15 3.83 -7.20 11.82
CA VAL A 15 3.46 -8.51 12.38
C VAL A 15 4.43 -8.93 13.47
N ARG A 16 5.75 -8.77 13.25
CA ARG A 16 6.77 -9.07 14.26
C ARG A 16 6.55 -8.25 15.53
N GLU A 17 6.31 -6.95 15.41
CA GLU A 17 6.12 -6.08 16.58
C GLU A 17 4.82 -6.39 17.33
N VAL A 18 3.73 -6.68 16.62
CA VAL A 18 2.48 -7.06 17.28
C VAL A 18 2.65 -8.40 18.02
N CYS A 19 3.26 -9.40 17.39
CA CYS A 19 3.52 -10.70 18.04
C CYS A 19 4.53 -10.62 19.20
N SER A 20 5.38 -9.58 19.25
CA SER A 20 6.32 -9.38 20.36
C SER A 20 5.68 -8.76 21.60
N LYS A 21 4.50 -8.14 21.44
CA LYS A 21 3.78 -7.42 22.50
C LYS A 21 2.46 -8.08 22.90
N VAL A 22 1.84 -8.81 21.99
CA VAL A 22 0.55 -9.48 22.20
C VAL A 22 0.78 -10.99 22.24
N GLU A 23 0.35 -11.61 23.34
CA GLU A 23 0.36 -13.08 23.47
C GLU A 23 -0.55 -13.70 22.39
N GLN A 24 -0.11 -14.81 21.81
CA GLN A 24 -0.81 -15.44 20.68
C GLN A 24 -2.26 -15.79 21.03
N GLU A 25 -2.51 -16.24 22.25
CA GLU A 25 -3.83 -16.60 22.77
C GLU A 25 -4.78 -15.41 22.90
N GLN A 26 -4.25 -14.19 23.03
CA GLN A 26 -5.02 -12.96 23.26
C GLN A 26 -5.21 -12.12 22.00
N MET A 27 -4.63 -12.52 20.85
CA MET A 27 -4.66 -11.71 19.61
C MET A 27 -6.08 -11.37 19.13
N PHE A 28 -7.06 -12.23 19.41
CA PHE A 28 -8.45 -12.06 18.97
C PHE A 28 -9.39 -11.52 20.04
N ASP A 29 -8.86 -11.21 21.22
CA ASP A 29 -9.62 -10.53 22.28
C ASP A 29 -10.00 -9.12 21.83
N ALA A 30 -11.12 -8.61 22.36
CA ALA A 30 -11.69 -7.32 21.95
C ALA A 30 -10.68 -6.16 22.01
N ASP A 31 -9.78 -6.20 22.99
CA ASP A 31 -8.75 -5.18 23.19
C ASP A 31 -7.67 -5.18 22.10
N ASN A 32 -7.44 -6.33 21.43
CA ASN A 32 -6.41 -6.51 20.41
C ASN A 32 -6.97 -6.56 18.97
N GLN A 33 -8.29 -6.65 18.81
CA GLN A 33 -8.93 -6.73 17.49
C GLN A 33 -8.58 -5.56 16.58
N GLN A 34 -8.36 -4.36 17.13
CA GLN A 34 -7.99 -3.20 16.32
C GLN A 34 -6.56 -3.31 15.74
N LEU A 35 -5.63 -3.96 16.45
CA LEU A 35 -4.30 -4.28 15.92
C LEU A 35 -4.42 -5.29 14.76
N MET A 36 -5.30 -6.30 14.91
CA MET A 36 -5.54 -7.29 13.86
C MET A 36 -6.19 -6.68 12.62
N ALA A 37 -7.17 -5.78 12.81
CA ALA A 37 -7.82 -5.05 11.73
C ALA A 37 -6.79 -4.20 10.95
N SER A 38 -5.92 -3.48 11.67
CA SER A 38 -4.87 -2.66 11.05
C SER A 38 -3.88 -3.49 10.25
N LEU A 39 -3.44 -4.65 10.78
CA LEU A 39 -2.60 -5.60 10.05
C LEU A 39 -3.29 -6.14 8.80
N ALA A 40 -4.58 -6.47 8.89
CA ALA A 40 -5.37 -6.93 7.76
C ALA A 40 -5.50 -5.85 6.67
N ASP A 41 -5.73 -4.60 7.05
CA ASP A 41 -5.78 -3.46 6.11
C ASP A 41 -4.45 -3.29 5.36
N VAL A 42 -3.31 -3.36 6.06
CA VAL A 42 -1.98 -3.33 5.42
C VAL A 42 -1.80 -4.52 4.47
N ALA A 43 -2.22 -5.72 4.86
CA ALA A 43 -2.13 -6.91 4.02
C ALA A 43 -2.97 -6.78 2.74
N ILE A 44 -4.19 -6.22 2.84
CA ILE A 44 -5.09 -5.97 1.73
C ILE A 44 -4.44 -4.99 0.74
N GLU A 45 -3.91 -3.86 1.23
CA GLU A 45 -3.29 -2.85 0.38
C GLU A 45 -2.03 -3.38 -0.32
N MET A 46 -1.19 -4.12 0.40
CA MET A 46 -0.03 -4.80 -0.15
C MET A 46 -0.42 -5.78 -1.27
N PHE A 47 -1.42 -6.64 -1.02
CA PHE A 47 -1.88 -7.62 -1.99
C PHE A 47 -2.47 -6.97 -3.25
N ALA A 48 -3.30 -5.93 -3.06
CA ALA A 48 -3.93 -5.22 -4.17
C ALA A 48 -2.88 -4.45 -5.01
N ALA A 49 -1.94 -3.76 -4.36
CA ALA A 49 -0.86 -3.06 -5.05
C ALA A 49 0.02 -4.02 -5.87
N GLU A 50 0.39 -5.18 -5.32
CA GLU A 50 1.12 -6.21 -6.04
C GLU A 50 0.32 -6.77 -7.22
N SER A 51 -0.95 -7.08 -7.00
CA SER A 51 -1.84 -7.61 -8.04
C SER A 51 -1.98 -6.66 -9.23
N ILE A 52 -2.11 -5.35 -8.95
CA ILE A 52 -2.18 -4.31 -9.99
C ILE A 52 -0.85 -4.21 -10.72
N PHE A 53 0.27 -4.14 -10.00
CA PHE A 53 1.60 -4.08 -10.59
C PHE A 53 1.87 -5.25 -11.54
N LEU A 54 1.61 -6.48 -11.10
CA LEU A 54 1.79 -7.68 -11.90
C LEU A 54 0.88 -7.70 -13.13
N ARG A 55 -0.37 -7.25 -13.01
CA ARG A 55 -1.32 -7.16 -14.13
C ARG A 55 -0.89 -6.12 -15.17
N VAL A 56 -0.37 -4.98 -14.72
CA VAL A 56 0.13 -3.92 -15.60
C VAL A 56 1.36 -4.41 -16.34
N ALA A 57 2.33 -4.99 -15.62
CA ALA A 57 3.55 -5.55 -16.19
C ALA A 57 3.25 -6.68 -17.20
N LYS A 58 2.32 -7.59 -16.87
CA LYS A 58 1.94 -8.71 -17.75
C LYS A 58 1.36 -8.24 -19.08
N GLY A 59 0.49 -7.23 -19.08
CA GLY A 59 -0.14 -6.74 -20.30
C GLY A 59 0.68 -5.71 -21.08
N ARG A 60 1.83 -5.28 -20.55
CA ARG A 60 2.68 -4.25 -21.18
C ARG A 60 3.13 -4.59 -22.61
N PRO A 61 3.52 -5.84 -22.94
CA PRO A 61 3.95 -6.20 -24.29
C PRO A 61 2.83 -6.16 -25.34
N ASP A 62 1.58 -6.32 -24.90
CA ASP A 62 0.41 -6.51 -25.77
C ASP A 62 -0.41 -5.22 -25.97
N ARG A 63 -0.01 -4.13 -25.31
CA ARG A 63 -0.72 -2.84 -25.30
C ARG A 63 -0.01 -1.78 -26.11
N SER A 64 -0.78 -0.85 -26.66
CA SER A 64 -0.24 0.38 -27.22
C SER A 64 0.43 1.26 -26.15
N ALA A 65 1.22 2.26 -26.58
CA ALA A 65 1.83 3.21 -25.67
C ALA A 65 0.80 4.01 -24.84
N GLU A 66 -0.30 4.44 -25.47
CA GLU A 66 -1.39 5.20 -24.81
C GLU A 66 -2.08 4.34 -23.74
N GLU A 67 -2.35 3.07 -24.04
CA GLU A 67 -2.92 2.12 -23.07
C GLU A 67 -1.95 1.84 -21.92
N ASN A 68 -0.66 1.65 -22.21
CA ASN A 68 0.35 1.45 -21.18
C ASN A 68 0.44 2.65 -20.24
N GLU A 69 0.44 3.88 -20.77
CA GLU A 69 0.46 5.09 -19.96
C GLU A 69 -0.80 5.21 -19.06
N PHE A 70 -1.97 4.78 -19.56
CA PHE A 70 -3.21 4.71 -18.77
C PHE A 70 -3.10 3.74 -17.59
N TYR A 71 -2.69 2.51 -17.87
CA TYR A 71 -2.57 1.48 -16.83
C TYR A 71 -1.43 1.78 -15.84
N GLU A 72 -0.30 2.33 -16.31
CA GLU A 72 0.79 2.77 -15.45
C GLU A 72 0.37 3.95 -14.57
N SER A 73 -0.38 4.93 -15.10
CA SER A 73 -0.93 6.04 -14.30
C SER A 73 -1.90 5.57 -13.22
N MET A 74 -2.79 4.62 -13.56
CA MET A 74 -3.69 3.99 -12.59
C MET A 74 -2.92 3.25 -11.50
N ALA A 75 -1.88 2.50 -11.87
CA ALA A 75 -1.03 1.79 -10.93
C ALA A 75 -0.30 2.74 -9.98
N THR A 76 0.26 3.84 -10.50
CA THR A 76 0.91 4.88 -9.69
C THR A 76 -0.05 5.51 -8.69
N ILE A 77 -1.28 5.85 -9.12
CA ILE A 77 -2.31 6.38 -8.23
C ILE A 77 -2.63 5.39 -7.11
N TYR A 78 -2.81 4.11 -7.45
CA TYR A 78 -3.12 3.09 -6.46
C TYR A 78 -1.96 2.87 -5.49
N LEU A 79 -0.74 2.68 -6.01
CA LEU A 79 0.44 2.42 -5.20
C LEU A 79 0.72 3.54 -4.20
N SER A 80 0.56 4.81 -4.62
CA SER A 80 0.69 5.95 -3.71
C SER A 80 -0.34 5.90 -2.59
N ARG A 81 -1.60 5.56 -2.89
CA ARG A 81 -2.65 5.43 -1.87
C ARG A 81 -2.41 4.27 -0.93
N ALA A 82 -1.99 3.12 -1.46
CA ALA A 82 -1.63 1.94 -0.66
C ALA A 82 -0.49 2.24 0.30
N ALA A 83 0.54 2.97 -0.15
CA ALA A 83 1.63 3.41 0.70
C ALA A 83 1.18 4.38 1.81
N ASP A 84 0.30 5.33 1.49
CA ASP A 84 -0.24 6.27 2.47
C ASP A 84 -1.14 5.60 3.50
N ARG A 85 -2.02 4.69 3.07
CA ARG A 85 -2.86 3.88 3.95
C ARG A 85 -1.99 2.99 4.84
N THR A 86 -0.99 2.32 4.26
CA THR A 86 -0.02 1.52 5.02
C THR A 86 0.72 2.34 6.07
N ARG A 87 1.12 3.58 5.74
CA ARG A 87 1.76 4.49 6.71
C ARG A 87 0.83 4.85 7.85
N GLN A 88 -0.44 5.12 7.55
CA GLN A 88 -1.44 5.42 8.58
C GLN A 88 -1.58 4.24 9.54
N GLU A 89 -1.86 3.04 9.04
CA GLU A 89 -2.06 1.84 9.86
C GLU A 89 -0.79 1.47 10.65
N ALA A 90 0.39 1.64 10.05
CA ALA A 90 1.66 1.45 10.75
C ALA A 90 1.81 2.42 11.93
N ASN A 91 1.43 3.69 11.76
CA ASN A 91 1.48 4.67 12.84
C ASN A 91 0.51 4.33 13.97
N GLU A 92 -0.69 3.85 13.65
CA GLU A 92 -1.70 3.43 14.64
C GLU A 92 -1.21 2.21 15.44
N ILE A 93 -0.69 1.18 14.76
CA ILE A 93 -0.11 -0.01 15.41
C ILE A 93 1.07 0.40 16.31
N LEU A 94 2.08 1.07 15.74
CA LEU A 94 3.31 1.38 16.48
C LEU A 94 3.03 2.35 17.64
N GLY A 95 2.12 3.30 17.45
CA GLY A 95 1.70 4.23 18.51
C GLY A 95 0.95 3.56 19.65
N ALA A 96 0.29 2.43 19.41
CA ALA A 96 -0.32 1.62 20.46
C ALA A 96 0.72 0.76 21.21
N LEU A 97 1.77 0.32 20.54
CA LEU A 97 2.77 -0.61 21.09
C LEU A 97 3.96 0.07 21.78
N PHE A 98 4.31 1.29 21.35
CA PHE A 98 5.55 1.95 21.73
C PHE A 98 5.35 3.42 22.07
N THR A 99 6.28 3.99 22.83
CA THR A 99 6.31 5.43 23.16
C THR A 99 7.71 6.00 23.08
N GLY A 100 7.83 7.33 23.10
CA GLY A 100 9.12 8.02 23.23
C GLY A 100 10.11 7.75 22.09
N ALA A 101 11.35 7.41 22.45
CA ALA A 101 12.42 7.18 21.49
C ALA A 101 12.26 5.89 20.69
N GLU A 102 11.70 4.84 21.30
CA GLU A 102 11.45 3.55 20.66
C GLU A 102 10.44 3.70 19.53
N LEU A 103 9.31 4.38 19.81
CA LEU A 103 8.30 4.71 18.79
C LEU A 103 8.94 5.47 17.61
N ARG A 104 9.75 6.49 17.89
CA ARG A 104 10.41 7.28 16.84
C ARG A 104 11.29 6.41 15.94
N SER A 105 12.08 5.52 16.54
CA SER A 105 12.95 4.60 15.80
C SER A 105 12.14 3.70 14.85
N HIS A 106 11.03 3.13 15.31
CA HIS A 106 10.18 2.28 14.46
C HIS A 106 9.50 3.08 13.34
N LEU A 107 9.01 4.29 13.62
CA LEU A 107 8.42 5.16 12.61
C LEU A 107 9.42 5.56 11.53
N ASP A 108 10.66 5.85 11.91
CA ASP A 108 11.74 6.18 10.97
C ASP A 108 12.10 4.97 10.09
N GLU A 109 12.16 3.77 10.67
CA GLU A 109 12.40 2.52 9.92
C GLU A 109 11.31 2.27 8.87
N ILE A 110 10.03 2.34 9.25
CA ILE A 110 8.91 2.16 8.30
C ILE A 110 8.94 3.24 7.21
N SER A 111 9.20 4.50 7.59
CA SER A 111 9.25 5.62 6.66
C SER A 111 10.36 5.48 5.62
N ALA A 112 11.49 4.87 5.99
CA ALA A 112 12.61 4.62 5.07
C ALA A 112 12.27 3.58 3.99
N TRP A 113 11.30 2.68 4.22
CA TRP A 113 10.88 1.68 3.24
C TRP A 113 9.75 2.15 2.34
N LEU A 114 8.83 2.97 2.86
CA LEU A 114 7.70 3.48 2.11
C LEU A 114 8.12 4.58 1.13
N PRO A 115 7.55 4.61 -0.09
CA PRO A 115 7.86 5.64 -1.06
C PRO A 115 7.44 7.03 -0.56
N LEU A 116 8.18 8.04 -0.99
CA LEU A 116 7.76 9.43 -0.82
C LEU A 116 6.48 9.69 -1.63
N PRO A 117 5.62 10.63 -1.17
CA PRO A 117 4.43 11.02 -1.92
C PRO A 117 4.79 11.47 -3.34
N VAL A 118 4.04 10.97 -4.31
CA VAL A 118 4.16 11.35 -5.73
C VAL A 118 3.06 12.33 -6.12
N GLY A 119 3.35 13.25 -7.05
CA GLY A 119 2.38 14.21 -7.55
C GLY A 119 1.26 13.54 -8.34
N LEU A 120 0.13 13.24 -7.69
CA LEU A 120 -0.98 12.49 -8.32
C LEU A 120 -1.93 13.32 -9.21
N ILE A 121 -1.84 14.65 -9.18
CA ILE A 121 -2.79 15.52 -9.88
C ILE A 121 -2.78 15.27 -11.39
N ASP A 122 -1.59 15.20 -12.00
CA ASP A 122 -1.46 15.00 -13.44
C ASP A 122 -1.89 13.59 -13.86
N HIS A 123 -1.52 12.56 -13.10
CA HIS A 123 -1.98 11.19 -13.33
C HIS A 123 -3.50 11.07 -13.25
N ARG A 124 -4.13 11.71 -12.24
CA ARG A 124 -5.59 11.69 -12.08
C ARG A 124 -6.28 12.43 -13.22
N ALA A 125 -5.76 13.59 -13.61
CA ALA A 125 -6.29 14.37 -14.72
C ALA A 125 -6.16 13.60 -16.05
N TYR A 126 -5.04 12.92 -16.27
CA TYR A 126 -4.83 12.07 -17.44
C TYR A 126 -5.84 10.92 -17.50
N VAL A 127 -5.96 10.13 -16.42
CA VAL A 127 -6.93 9.04 -16.32
C VAL A 127 -8.35 9.53 -16.56
N ALA A 128 -8.74 10.67 -15.98
CA ALA A 128 -10.07 11.24 -16.16
C ALA A 128 -10.35 11.58 -17.63
N ARG A 129 -9.40 12.20 -18.34
CA ARG A 129 -9.53 12.49 -19.77
C ARG A 129 -9.66 11.21 -20.61
N ALA A 130 -8.88 10.18 -20.30
CA ALA A 130 -8.93 8.90 -21.00
C ALA A 130 -10.29 8.19 -20.83
N VAL A 131 -10.83 8.18 -19.60
CA VAL A 131 -12.16 7.62 -19.31
C VAL A 131 -13.27 8.37 -20.05
N LEU A 132 -13.22 9.71 -20.08
CA LEU A 132 -14.19 10.52 -20.82
C LEU A 132 -14.13 10.26 -22.34
N LYS A 133 -12.92 10.18 -22.91
CA LYS A 133 -12.70 9.86 -24.33
C LYS A 133 -13.24 8.48 -24.70
N ALA A 134 -13.11 7.50 -23.81
CA ALA A 134 -13.57 6.12 -24.01
C ALA A 134 -15.07 5.91 -23.75
N GLY A 135 -15.77 6.91 -23.18
CA GLY A 135 -17.18 6.78 -22.79
C GLY A 135 -17.41 5.85 -21.58
N GLY A 136 -16.37 5.60 -20.77
CA GLY A 136 -16.42 4.67 -19.64
C GLY A 136 -15.04 4.12 -19.28
N LEU A 137 -15.01 3.15 -18.36
CA LEU A 137 -13.78 2.41 -18.05
C LEU A 137 -13.32 1.64 -19.29
N PRO A 138 -12.07 1.82 -19.76
CA PRO A 138 -11.52 1.03 -20.85
C PRO A 138 -11.61 -0.46 -20.50
N LYS A 139 -12.03 -1.29 -21.46
CA LYS A 139 -12.05 -2.74 -21.24
C LYS A 139 -10.61 -3.22 -21.03
N LEU A 140 -10.39 -4.01 -19.98
CA LEU A 140 -9.20 -4.84 -19.84
C LEU A 140 -9.28 -5.91 -20.93
N SER A 141 -8.69 -5.65 -22.09
CA SER A 141 -8.40 -6.69 -23.10
C SER A 141 -7.28 -7.59 -22.61
#